data_AF-K2BGY8-F1
#
_entry.id   AF-K2BGY8-F1
#
_cell.length_a   1.000
_cell.length_b   1.000
_cell.length_c   1.000
_cell.angle_alpha   90.00
_cell.angle_beta   90.00
_cell.angle_gamma   90.00
#
_symmetry.space_group_name_H-M   'P 1'
#
loop_
_entity.id
_entity.type
_entity.pdbx_description
1 polymer ?
#
loop_
_entity_poly.entity_id
_entity_poly.type
_entity_poly.pdbx_seq_one_letter_code
_entity_poly.pdbx_strand_id
1 'polypeptide(L)'
;MNILENLCWVCGINWKFLSKEEQILLDALLLDAMCEQLMEIYQEEGKMDMSSNVVTLMLVDLIKSQDYTISGVATYANLPEDVIYDIAIGTIHNPTLETSRKIIQLHVGARSEIYQRVMQKITTQYVFDNVKEKGGK
;
A
#
# COMPACT_ATOMS: atom_id res chain seq x y z
N MET A 1 -0.32 -6.41 -13.69
CA MET A 1 0.63 -6.71 -12.62
C MET A 1 -0.15 -6.89 -11.33
N ASN A 2 0.05 -8.00 -10.62
CA ASN A 2 -0.53 -8.23 -9.30
C ASN A 2 0.13 -7.26 -8.27
N ILE A 3 -0.59 -6.88 -7.21
CA ILE A 3 -0.01 -6.16 -6.07
C ILE A 3 1.16 -6.99 -5.49
N LEU A 4 1.01 -8.31 -5.36
CA LEU A 4 2.12 -9.21 -4.99
C LEU A 4 3.33 -9.08 -5.91
N GLU A 5 3.12 -9.04 -7.23
CA GLU A 5 4.24 -8.94 -8.18
C GLU A 5 5.03 -7.66 -7.96
N ASN A 6 4.33 -6.54 -7.72
CA ASN A 6 4.95 -5.27 -7.42
C ASN A 6 5.70 -5.31 -6.08
N LEU A 7 5.05 -5.80 -5.03
CA LEU A 7 5.65 -5.83 -3.69
C LEU A 7 6.83 -6.81 -3.61
N CYS A 8 6.68 -8.00 -4.19
CA CYS A 8 7.74 -8.99 -4.26
C CYS A 8 8.90 -8.52 -5.15
N TRP A 9 8.63 -7.82 -6.27
CA TRP A 9 9.67 -7.20 -7.08
C TRP A 9 10.44 -6.13 -6.30
N VAL A 10 9.71 -5.22 -5.64
CA VAL A 10 10.28 -4.17 -4.77
C VAL A 10 11.15 -4.78 -3.66
N CYS A 11 10.83 -5.99 -3.18
CA CYS A 11 11.52 -6.68 -2.08
C CYS A 11 12.55 -7.74 -2.52
N GLY A 12 12.69 -8.02 -3.82
CA GLY A 12 13.53 -9.13 -4.30
C GLY A 12 13.05 -10.53 -3.88
N ILE A 13 11.77 -10.69 -3.52
CA ILE A 13 11.16 -11.97 -3.15
C ILE A 13 10.75 -12.71 -4.43
N ASN A 14 11.18 -13.97 -4.58
CA ASN A 14 10.73 -14.81 -5.68
C ASN A 14 9.40 -15.50 -5.34
N TRP A 15 8.29 -14.81 -5.62
CA TRP A 15 6.93 -15.28 -5.34
C TRP A 15 6.50 -16.52 -6.13
N LYS A 16 7.26 -16.92 -7.17
CA LYS A 16 6.95 -18.08 -8.02
C LYS A 16 7.04 -19.43 -7.29
N PHE A 17 7.60 -19.44 -6.07
CA PHE A 17 7.66 -20.65 -5.24
C PHE A 17 6.39 -20.90 -4.42
N LEU A 18 5.45 -19.95 -4.40
CA LEU A 18 4.19 -20.06 -3.66
C LEU A 18 3.08 -20.64 -4.54
N SER A 19 2.21 -21.47 -3.96
CA SER A 19 0.94 -21.87 -4.58
C SER A 19 -0.01 -20.67 -4.75
N LYS A 20 -1.08 -20.83 -5.52
CA LYS A 20 -2.05 -19.75 -5.73
C LYS A 20 -2.75 -19.34 -4.42
N GLU A 21 -3.12 -20.31 -3.58
CA GLU A 21 -3.72 -20.03 -2.29
C GLU A 21 -2.76 -19.26 -1.37
N GLU A 22 -1.48 -19.68 -1.31
CA GLU A 22 -0.45 -19.00 -0.52
C GLU A 22 -0.18 -17.58 -1.04
N GLN A 23 -0.19 -17.37 -2.36
CA GLN A 23 -0.04 -16.04 -2.95
C GLN A 23 -1.19 -15.11 -2.54
N ILE A 24 -2.44 -15.59 -2.55
CA ILE A 24 -3.61 -14.79 -2.15
C ILE A 24 -3.56 -14.44 -0.66
N LEU A 25 -3.21 -15.40 0.19
CA LEU A 25 -3.08 -15.18 1.63
C LEU A 25 -1.95 -14.20 1.95
N LEU A 26 -0.81 -14.36 1.28
CA LEU A 26 0.32 -13.45 1.42
C LEU A 26 -0.04 -12.05 0.92
N ASP A 27 -0.77 -11.94 -0.20
CA ASP A 27 -1.28 -10.66 -0.71
C ASP A 27 -2.12 -9.93 0.34
N ALA A 28 -3.06 -10.62 0.96
CA ALA A 28 -3.94 -10.04 1.98
C ALA A 28 -3.16 -9.62 3.23
N LEU A 29 -2.28 -10.48 3.75
CA LEU A 29 -1.48 -10.20 4.94
C LEU A 29 -0.50 -9.05 4.73
N LEU A 30 0.16 -9.01 3.58
CA LEU A 30 1.09 -7.93 3.26
C LEU A 30 0.34 -6.61 3.05
N LEU A 31 -0.81 -6.63 2.38
CA LEU A 31 -1.60 -5.42 2.19
C LEU A 31 -2.08 -4.85 3.53
N ASP A 32 -2.57 -5.71 4.43
CA ASP A 32 -3.05 -5.33 5.76
C ASP A 32 -1.93 -4.71 6.60
N ALA A 33 -0.82 -5.42 6.76
CA ALA A 33 0.35 -4.94 7.51
C ALA A 33 0.93 -3.65 6.92
N MET A 34 0.93 -3.50 5.60
CA MET A 34 1.38 -2.26 4.96
C MET A 34 0.41 -1.11 5.17
N CYS A 35 -0.90 -1.36 5.17
CA CYS A 35 -1.89 -0.33 5.45
C CYS A 35 -1.75 0.17 6.89
N GLU A 36 -1.55 -0.72 7.86
CA GLU A 36 -1.24 -0.35 9.25
C GLU A 36 0.00 0.54 9.34
N GLN A 37 1.12 0.10 8.77
CA GLN A 37 2.38 0.85 8.79
C GLN A 37 2.28 2.20 8.05
N LEU A 38 1.53 2.28 6.95
CA LEU A 38 1.29 3.55 6.26
C LEU A 38 0.42 4.49 7.06
N MET A 39 -0.61 3.98 7.75
CA MET A 39 -1.41 4.79 8.65
C MET A 39 -0.57 5.36 9.79
N GLU A 40 0.32 4.56 10.40
CA GLU A 40 1.27 5.04 11.40
C GLU A 40 2.17 6.17 10.85
N ILE A 41 2.77 5.98 9.67
CA ILE A 41 3.60 7.01 9.02
C ILE A 41 2.78 8.29 8.80
N TYR A 42 1.56 8.19 8.29
CA TYR A 42 0.72 9.36 8.05
C TYR A 42 0.24 10.05 9.33
N GLN A 43 0.06 9.30 10.42
CA GLN A 43 -0.21 9.87 11.75
C GLN A 43 1.00 10.64 12.27
N GLU A 44 2.20 10.06 12.19
CA GLU A 44 3.45 10.70 12.63
C GLU A 44 3.74 11.98 11.83
N GLU A 45 3.45 11.98 10.53
CA GLU A 45 3.60 13.15 9.66
C GLU A 45 2.48 14.20 9.82
N GLY A 46 1.50 13.96 10.70
CA GLY A 46 0.34 14.85 10.89
C GLY A 46 -0.56 14.97 9.66
N LYS A 47 -0.47 14.00 8.73
CA LYS A 47 -1.23 13.96 7.48
C LYS A 47 -2.59 13.27 7.62
N MET A 48 -2.87 12.63 8.76
CA MET A 48 -4.09 11.87 8.97
C MET A 48 -5.21 12.71 9.60
N ASP A 49 -6.32 12.88 8.86
CA ASP A 49 -7.64 13.13 9.44
C ASP A 49 -8.19 11.77 9.91
N MET A 50 -8.65 11.68 11.16
CA MET A 50 -9.20 10.48 11.80
C MET A 50 -10.31 9.77 10.99
N SER A 51 -10.93 10.46 10.02
CA SER A 51 -12.01 9.93 9.18
C SER A 51 -11.57 9.38 7.82
N SER A 52 -10.29 9.50 7.46
CA SER A 52 -9.81 9.12 6.12
C SER A 52 -9.42 7.64 6.04
N ASN A 53 -9.99 6.93 5.07
CA ASN A 53 -9.54 5.58 4.73
C ASN A 53 -8.12 5.61 4.12
N VAL A 54 -7.38 4.49 4.20
CA VAL A 54 -6.00 4.40 3.73
C VAL A 54 -5.84 4.70 2.23
N VAL A 55 -6.83 4.38 1.41
CA VAL A 55 -6.80 4.62 -0.06
C VAL A 55 -6.88 6.11 -0.36
N THR A 56 -7.72 6.85 0.36
CA THR A 56 -7.80 8.32 0.28
C THR A 56 -6.46 8.94 0.71
N LEU A 57 -5.85 8.44 1.79
CA LEU A 57 -4.54 8.93 2.22
C LEU A 57 -3.45 8.69 1.16
N MET A 58 -3.41 7.49 0.55
CA MET A 58 -2.50 7.18 -0.55
C MET A 58 -2.72 8.11 -1.76
N LEU A 59 -3.98 8.36 -2.13
CA LEU A 59 -4.31 9.26 -3.23
C LEU A 59 -3.86 10.70 -2.95
N VAL A 60 -4.12 11.18 -1.73
CA VAL A 60 -3.71 12.52 -1.30
C VAL A 60 -2.19 12.64 -1.27
N ASP A 61 -1.46 11.62 -0.84
CA ASP A 61 0.00 11.63 -0.84
C ASP A 61 0.56 11.67 -2.27
N LEU A 62 0.01 10.88 -3.21
CA LEU A 62 0.35 10.94 -4.64
C LEU A 62 0.18 12.36 -5.20
N ILE A 63 -0.94 13.02 -4.89
CA ILE A 63 -1.23 14.37 -5.40
C ILE A 63 -0.34 15.42 -4.72
N LYS A 64 -0.17 15.37 -3.39
CA LYS A 64 0.60 16.37 -2.64
C LYS A 64 2.09 16.32 -2.92
N SER A 65 2.63 15.14 -3.21
CA SER A 65 4.03 14.97 -3.63
C SER A 65 4.34 15.54 -5.01
N GLN A 66 3.31 15.92 -5.77
CA GLN A 66 3.41 16.35 -7.18
C GLN A 66 3.92 15.27 -8.15
N ASP A 67 4.10 14.02 -7.68
CA ASP A 67 4.46 12.90 -8.58
C ASP A 67 3.30 12.56 -9.53
N TYR A 68 2.07 12.83 -9.11
CA TYR A 68 0.89 12.69 -9.95
C TYR A 68 -0.07 13.87 -9.79
N THR A 69 -0.73 14.22 -10.89
CA THR A 69 -1.89 15.12 -10.87
C THR A 69 -3.18 14.29 -10.77
N ILE A 70 -4.30 14.92 -10.41
CA ILE A 70 -5.63 14.27 -10.45
C ILE A 70 -5.89 13.65 -11.82
N SER A 71 -5.59 14.39 -12.90
CA SER A 71 -5.71 13.91 -14.28
C SER A 71 -4.80 12.71 -14.57
N GLY A 72 -3.56 12.72 -14.06
CA GLY A 72 -2.64 11.61 -14.18
C GLY A 72 -3.13 10.34 -13.49
N VAL A 73 -3.68 10.48 -12.28
CA VAL A 73 -4.29 9.35 -11.54
C VAL A 73 -5.54 8.86 -12.26
N ALA A 74 -6.42 9.75 -12.72
CA ALA A 74 -7.64 9.42 -13.46
C ALA A 74 -7.33 8.62 -14.73
N THR A 75 -6.32 9.07 -15.48
CA THR A 75 -5.81 8.38 -16.67
C THR A 75 -5.30 6.98 -16.33
N TYR A 76 -4.46 6.84 -15.29
CA TYR A 76 -3.94 5.54 -14.87
C TYR A 76 -5.05 4.60 -14.38
N ALA A 77 -5.98 5.12 -13.58
CA ALA A 77 -7.07 4.35 -13.00
C ALA A 77 -8.16 4.03 -14.03
N ASN A 78 -8.14 4.64 -15.21
CA ASN A 78 -9.23 4.63 -16.18
C ASN A 78 -10.56 5.01 -15.50
N LEU A 79 -10.54 6.12 -14.77
CA LEU A 79 -11.68 6.68 -14.06
C LEU A 79 -11.86 8.16 -14.46
N PRO A 80 -13.08 8.68 -14.40
CA PRO A 80 -13.32 10.12 -14.50
C PRO A 80 -12.57 10.93 -13.44
N GLU A 81 -12.13 12.15 -13.78
CA GLU A 81 -11.38 13.02 -12.87
C GLU A 81 -12.18 13.45 -11.64
N ASP A 82 -13.48 13.67 -11.79
CA ASP A 82 -14.43 13.98 -10.71
C ASP A 82 -14.48 12.86 -9.66
N VAL A 83 -14.48 11.60 -10.09
CA VAL A 83 -14.41 10.45 -9.17
C VAL A 83 -13.11 10.47 -8.37
N ILE A 84 -11.97 10.76 -9.00
CA ILE A 84 -10.68 10.86 -8.30
C ILE A 84 -10.68 12.05 -7.33
N TYR A 85 -11.21 13.20 -7.77
CA TYR A 85 -11.34 14.38 -6.94
C TYR A 85 -12.20 14.10 -5.70
N ASP A 86 -13.37 13.49 -5.87
CA ASP A 86 -14.30 13.16 -4.79
C ASP A 86 -13.70 12.17 -3.78
N ILE A 87 -12.87 11.22 -4.21
CA ILE A 87 -12.11 10.34 -3.31
C ILE A 87 -11.06 11.15 -2.54
N ALA A 88 -10.33 12.04 -3.22
CA ALA A 88 -9.24 12.82 -2.63
C ALA A 88 -9.74 13.82 -1.57
N ILE A 89 -10.91 14.42 -1.78
CA ILE A 89 -11.55 15.31 -0.78
C ILE A 89 -12.39 14.56 0.25
N GLY A 90 -12.43 13.22 0.19
CA GLY A 90 -13.14 12.39 1.16
C GLY A 90 -14.66 12.38 1.01
N THR A 91 -15.23 12.81 -0.12
CA THR A 91 -16.68 12.65 -0.40
C THR A 91 -17.03 11.19 -0.69
N ILE A 92 -16.12 10.46 -1.36
CA ILE A 92 -16.22 9.01 -1.52
C ILE A 92 -15.39 8.33 -0.42
N HIS A 93 -16.05 7.92 0.65
CA HIS A 93 -15.40 7.28 1.81
C HIS A 93 -15.02 5.81 1.58
N ASN A 94 -15.65 5.13 0.63
CA ASN A 94 -15.41 3.72 0.34
C ASN A 94 -15.33 3.52 -1.18
N PRO A 95 -14.15 3.76 -1.79
CA PRO A 95 -13.94 3.45 -3.19
C PRO A 95 -14.19 1.97 -3.46
N THR A 96 -14.62 1.65 -4.67
CA THR A 96 -14.80 0.24 -5.06
C THR A 96 -13.48 -0.52 -4.94
N LEU A 97 -13.53 -1.84 -4.73
CA LEU A 97 -12.33 -2.68 -4.64
C LEU A 97 -11.42 -2.49 -5.87
N GLU A 98 -11.99 -2.37 -7.06
CA GLU A 98 -11.22 -2.13 -8.29
C GLU A 98 -10.51 -0.76 -8.26
N THR A 99 -11.22 0.29 -7.86
CA THR A 99 -10.66 1.64 -7.69
C THR A 99 -9.51 1.62 -6.67
N SER A 100 -9.75 1.03 -5.50
CA SER A 100 -8.76 0.88 -4.44
C SER A 100 -7.52 0.17 -4.95
N ARG A 101 -7.69 -0.95 -5.67
CA ARG A 101 -6.57 -1.71 -6.25
C ARG A 101 -5.72 -0.84 -7.18
N LYS A 102 -6.33 -0.05 -8.06
CA LYS A 102 -5.59 0.81 -9.00
C LYS A 102 -4.82 1.92 -8.28
N ILE A 103 -5.43 2.56 -7.28
CA ILE A 103 -4.77 3.58 -6.46
C ILE A 103 -3.60 2.98 -5.68
N ILE A 104 -3.79 1.83 -5.04
CA ILE A 104 -2.73 1.12 -4.31
C ILE A 104 -1.57 0.78 -5.24
N GLN A 105 -1.85 0.23 -6.43
CA GLN A 105 -0.81 -0.11 -7.41
C GLN A 105 0.00 1.11 -7.85
N LEU A 106 -0.68 2.23 -8.08
CA LEU A 106 -0.02 3.48 -8.45
C LEU A 106 0.87 3.99 -7.32
N HIS A 107 0.35 3.99 -6.09
CA HIS A 107 1.08 4.42 -4.90
C HIS A 107 2.32 3.53 -4.64
N VAL A 108 2.19 2.21 -4.78
CA VAL A 108 3.33 1.27 -4.68
C VAL A 108 4.42 1.59 -5.70
N GLY A 109 4.05 1.92 -6.93
CA GLY A 109 5.01 2.35 -7.96
C GLY A 109 5.70 3.66 -7.59
N ALA A 110 4.93 4.68 -7.19
CA ALA A 110 5.42 6.02 -6.89
C ALA A 110 6.21 6.13 -5.57
N ARG A 111 5.97 5.22 -4.62
CA ARG A 111 6.56 5.23 -3.27
C ARG A 111 7.33 3.97 -2.95
N SER A 112 7.92 3.33 -3.96
CA SER A 112 8.62 2.05 -3.80
C SER A 112 9.59 2.02 -2.61
N GLU A 113 10.34 3.10 -2.34
CA GLU A 113 11.23 3.23 -1.20
C GLU A 113 10.53 3.13 0.18
N ILE A 114 9.31 3.69 0.32
CA ILE A 114 8.52 3.56 1.56
C ILE A 114 8.16 2.09 1.77
N TYR A 115 7.67 1.43 0.73
CA TYR A 115 7.30 0.01 0.80
C TYR A 115 8.50 -0.90 1.07
N GLN A 116 9.67 -0.60 0.50
CA GLN A 116 10.91 -1.31 0.84
C GLN A 116 11.23 -1.21 2.33
N ARG A 117 11.18 0.01 2.88
CA ARG A 117 11.46 0.23 4.31
C ARG A 117 10.46 -0.47 5.21
N VAL A 118 9.16 -0.39 4.90
CA VAL A 118 8.10 -1.08 5.64
C VAL A 118 8.33 -2.59 5.61
N MET A 119 8.61 -3.16 4.45
CA MET A 119 8.86 -4.60 4.31
C MET A 119 10.13 -5.05 5.02
N GLN A 120 11.19 -4.25 5.01
CA GLN A 120 12.40 -4.49 5.81
C GLN A 120 12.07 -4.51 7.30
N LYS A 121 11.24 -3.58 7.80
CA LYS A 121 10.79 -3.61 9.20
C LYS A 121 10.02 -4.89 9.52
N ILE A 122 9.03 -5.25 8.69
CA ILE A 122 8.19 -6.45 8.88
C ILE A 122 9.06 -7.73 8.91
N THR A 123 9.93 -7.90 7.91
CA THR A 123 10.80 -9.09 7.81
C THR A 123 11.80 -9.15 8.96
N THR A 124 12.39 -8.02 9.34
CA THR A 124 13.34 -7.93 10.46
C THR A 124 12.65 -8.30 11.77
N GLN A 125 11.45 -7.76 12.02
CA GLN A 125 10.64 -8.08 13.20
C GLN A 125 10.32 -9.57 13.26
N TYR A 126 9.84 -10.16 12.16
CA TYR A 126 9.54 -11.58 12.08
C TYR A 126 10.77 -12.45 12.34
N VAL A 127 11.94 -12.10 11.78
CA VAL A 127 13.19 -12.83 12.03
C VAL A 127 13.59 -12.72 13.49
N PHE A 128 13.51 -11.54 14.11
CA PHE A 128 13.85 -11.34 15.52
C PHE A 128 12.94 -12.13 16.46
N ASP A 129 11.64 -12.17 16.20
CA ASP A 129 10.68 -12.89 17.03
C ASP A 129 10.89 -14.41 16.94
N ASN A 130 11.16 -14.94 15.74
CA ASN A 130 11.48 -16.35 15.53
C ASN A 130 12.86 -16.75 16.12
N VAL A 131 13.83 -15.84 16.16
CA VAL A 131 15.14 -16.08 16.80
C VAL A 131 15.01 -16.07 18.33
N LYS A 132 14.18 -15.20 18.91
CA LYS A 132 13.87 -15.22 20.35
C LYS A 132 13.17 -16.50 20.78
N GLU A 133 12.23 -17.01 19.98
CA GLU A 133 11.55 -18.27 20.25
C GLU A 133 12.48 -19.50 20.17
N LYS A 134 13.51 -19.45 19.32
CA LYS A 134 14.50 -20.55 19.16
C LYS A 134 15.72 -20.44 20.07
N GLY A 135 16.04 -19.25 20.58
CA GLY A 135 17.16 -18.99 21.49
C GLY A 135 16.82 -19.10 22.98
N GLY A 136 15.54 -19.35 23.32
CA GLY A 136 15.08 -19.61 24.68
C GLY A 136 14.97 -21.10 25.01
N LYS A 137 16.10 -21.82 24.99
CA LYS A 137 16.26 -23.11 25.69
C LYS A 137 17.69 -23.23 26.23
#